data_AF-D3PV41-F1
#
_entry.id   AF-D3PV41-F1
#
_cell.length_a   1.000
_cell.length_b   1.000
_cell.length_c   1.000
_cell.angle_alpha   90.00
_cell.angle_beta   90.00
_cell.angle_gamma   90.00
#
_symmetry.space_group_name_H-M   'P 1'
#
loop_
_entity.id
_entity.type
_entity.pdbx_description
1 polymer ?
#
loop_
_entity_poly.entity_id
_entity_poly.type
_entity_poly.pdbx_seq_one_letter_code
_entity_poly.pdbx_strand_id
1 'polypeptide(L)'
;MSMTILPVGKPLGACFPPADPPAEQPDFYEVHVANDVEQLTELEWQVYYAAYGEPDQHAEHRVDRDWVIKSLSNDLSTSKVSATVDDLVGRGLLVEANLHGNSAMDVLTGYRLIPTAVGISNAPEDPNLRWIGQHGEGMLGIPQLSFLIWSFSYRTASMWDCCAMFAENPDSVDGATAQDIGAQIADSLPSIVSMELGYLEPSDQ
;
A
#
# COMPACT_ATOMS: atom_id res chain seq x y z
N MET A 1 -13.11 -12.20 10.78
CA MET A 1 -12.61 -11.69 9.48
C MET A 1 -11.41 -10.83 9.82
N SER A 2 -10.25 -11.05 9.20
CA SER A 2 -9.04 -10.28 9.50
C SER A 2 -9.08 -8.98 8.73
N MET A 3 -8.97 -7.84 9.42
CA MET A 3 -8.78 -6.55 8.78
C MET A 3 -7.28 -6.35 8.58
N THR A 4 -6.89 -5.73 7.49
CA THR A 4 -5.53 -5.28 7.23
C THR A 4 -5.53 -3.76 7.26
N ILE A 5 -4.54 -3.16 7.91
CA ILE A 5 -4.32 -1.73 7.85
C ILE A 5 -3.22 -1.44 6.83
N LEU A 6 -3.47 -0.53 5.90
CA LEU A 6 -2.51 -0.11 4.88
C LEU A 6 -2.31 1.40 4.91
N PRO A 7 -1.07 1.89 4.72
CA PRO A 7 -0.82 3.30 4.47
C PRO A 7 -1.34 3.74 3.11
N VAL A 8 -1.84 4.96 3.05
CA VAL A 8 -2.32 5.63 1.83
C VAL A 8 -1.45 6.85 1.57
N GLY A 9 -1.02 7.00 0.33
CA GLY A 9 -0.13 8.07 -0.10
C GLY A 9 1.32 7.67 -0.20
N LYS A 10 2.10 8.59 -0.76
CA LYS A 10 3.55 8.45 -0.92
C LYS A 10 4.27 9.20 0.20
N PRO A 11 5.06 8.54 1.06
CA PRO A 11 5.91 9.22 2.01
C PRO A 11 6.95 10.09 1.27
N LEU A 12 7.08 11.36 1.68
CA LEU A 12 8.08 12.30 1.16
C LEU A 12 9.22 12.55 2.17
N GLY A 13 9.03 12.15 3.43
CA GLY A 13 10.07 12.15 4.46
C GLY A 13 10.01 13.36 5.39
N ALA A 14 11.11 13.56 6.12
CA ALA A 14 11.21 14.54 7.19
C ALA A 14 11.62 15.93 6.68
N CYS A 15 10.98 16.97 7.21
CA CYS A 15 11.25 18.37 6.88
C CYS A 15 11.90 19.08 8.07
N PHE A 16 13.11 19.61 7.88
CA PHE A 16 13.87 20.30 8.93
C PHE A 16 13.80 21.82 8.75
N PRO A 17 13.69 22.59 9.84
CA PRO A 17 13.74 24.04 9.78
C PRO A 17 15.11 24.54 9.35
N PRO A 18 15.19 25.69 8.64
CA PRO A 18 16.46 26.37 8.42
C PRO A 18 16.99 26.93 9.75
N ALA A 19 18.07 26.34 10.28
CA ALA A 19 18.71 26.73 11.54
C ALA A 19 20.23 26.71 11.45
N ASP A 20 20.90 27.55 12.25
CA ASP A 20 22.35 27.52 12.48
C ASP A 20 22.63 27.55 14.00
N PRO A 21 23.08 26.44 14.61
CA PRO A 21 23.41 25.16 13.98
C PRO A 21 22.18 24.40 13.42
N PRO A 22 22.36 23.42 12.52
CA PRO A 22 21.26 22.60 11.99
C PRO A 22 20.43 21.95 13.10
N ALA A 23 19.11 21.93 12.93
CA ALA A 23 18.21 21.27 13.87
C ALA A 23 18.43 19.75 13.88
N GLU A 24 18.39 19.15 15.06
CA GLU A 24 18.54 17.69 15.23
C GLU A 24 17.23 16.94 14.99
N GLN A 25 16.09 17.62 15.08
CA GLN A 25 14.75 17.05 14.91
C GLN A 25 14.02 17.74 13.76
N PRO A 26 13.20 17.00 13.00
CA PRO A 26 12.35 17.59 11.98
C PRO A 26 11.19 18.38 12.61
N ASP A 27 10.71 19.40 11.90
CA ASP A 27 9.50 20.14 12.28
C ASP A 27 8.24 19.31 12.01
N PHE A 28 8.23 18.59 10.89
CA PHE A 28 7.14 17.71 10.45
C PHE A 28 7.65 16.69 9.42
N TYR A 29 6.76 15.78 9.02
CA TYR A 29 6.96 14.83 7.93
C TYR A 29 5.89 15.04 6.87
N GLU A 30 6.17 14.69 5.63
CA GLU A 30 5.24 14.88 4.51
C GLU A 30 4.79 13.54 3.91
N VAL A 31 3.50 13.46 3.59
CA VAL A 31 2.89 12.40 2.79
C VAL A 31 2.09 13.03 1.66
N HIS A 32 2.39 12.63 0.41
CA HIS A 32 1.61 13.06 -0.74
C HIS A 32 0.39 12.14 -0.93
N VAL A 33 -0.81 12.71 -0.92
CA VAL A 33 -2.07 11.98 -1.12
C VAL A 33 -2.92 12.75 -2.12
N ALA A 34 -3.33 12.07 -3.19
CA ALA A 34 -4.12 12.68 -4.27
C ALA A 34 -3.44 13.95 -4.83
N ASN A 35 -4.00 15.14 -4.59
CA ASN A 35 -3.45 16.41 -5.07
C ASN A 35 -2.83 17.27 -3.95
N ASP A 36 -2.75 16.73 -2.74
CA ASP A 36 -2.33 17.45 -1.54
C ASP A 36 -1.08 16.82 -0.90
N VAL A 37 -0.43 17.60 -0.03
CA VAL A 37 0.66 17.13 0.84
C VAL A 37 0.21 17.32 2.27
N GLU A 38 0.02 16.20 2.97
CA GLU A 38 -0.34 16.15 4.37
C GLU A 38 0.92 16.25 5.22
N GLN A 39 0.89 17.15 6.21
CA GLN A 39 1.93 17.27 7.22
C GLN A 39 1.58 16.40 8.42
N LEU A 40 2.55 15.60 8.85
CA LEU A 40 2.46 14.72 10.00
C LEU A 40 3.44 15.15 11.09
N THR A 41 2.95 15.15 12.32
CA THR A 41 3.78 15.15 13.52
C THR A 41 4.62 13.88 13.61
N GLU A 42 5.63 13.86 14.48
CA GLU A 42 6.45 12.67 14.71
C GLU A 42 5.62 11.44 15.11
N LEU A 43 4.61 11.62 15.98
CA LEU A 43 3.75 10.51 16.40
C LEU A 43 2.90 9.98 15.24
N GLU A 44 2.28 10.87 14.46
CA GLU A 44 1.52 10.47 13.27
C GLU A 44 2.41 9.76 12.26
N TRP A 45 3.63 10.25 12.04
CA TRP A 45 4.61 9.60 11.16
C TRP A 45 4.97 8.21 11.65
N GLN A 46 5.22 8.01 12.94
CA GLN A 46 5.52 6.69 13.51
C GLN A 46 4.35 5.71 13.34
N VAL A 47 3.11 6.17 13.53
CA VAL A 47 1.91 5.34 13.33
C VAL A 47 1.68 5.03 11.85
N TYR A 48 1.81 6.02 10.98
CA TYR A 48 1.71 5.86 9.53
C TYR A 48 2.75 4.86 9.02
N TYR A 49 4.01 5.01 9.44
CA TYR A 49 5.09 4.13 9.02
C TYR A 49 4.97 2.72 9.60
N ALA A 50 4.44 2.57 10.83
CA ALA A 50 4.17 1.25 11.40
C ALA A 50 3.15 0.45 10.57
N ALA A 51 2.22 1.10 9.87
CA ALA A 51 1.27 0.41 8.99
C ALA A 51 1.93 -0.25 7.77
N TYR A 52 3.15 0.14 7.39
CA TYR A 52 3.93 -0.61 6.39
C TYR A 52 4.30 -2.01 6.86
N GLY A 53 4.37 -2.26 8.17
CA GLY A 53 4.67 -3.56 8.76
C GLY A 53 5.95 -4.21 8.21
N GLU A 54 6.18 -5.47 8.59
CA GLU A 54 7.20 -6.31 7.95
C GLU A 54 6.58 -7.11 6.79
N PRO A 55 7.30 -7.34 5.67
CA PRO A 55 6.74 -8.02 4.50
C PRO A 55 6.13 -9.38 4.80
N ASP A 56 6.77 -10.18 5.66
CA ASP A 56 6.28 -11.50 6.07
C ASP A 56 4.93 -11.42 6.82
N GLN A 57 4.74 -10.38 7.62
CA GLN A 57 3.51 -10.20 8.41
C GLN A 57 2.36 -9.71 7.53
N HIS A 58 2.65 -8.87 6.55
CA HIS A 58 1.68 -8.45 5.54
C HIS A 58 1.30 -9.60 4.61
N ALA A 59 2.25 -10.45 4.21
CA ALA A 59 1.97 -11.67 3.44
C ALA A 59 1.03 -12.63 4.18
N GLU A 60 1.08 -12.64 5.51
CA GLU A 60 0.17 -13.41 6.37
C GLU A 60 -1.09 -12.62 6.80
N HIS A 61 -1.31 -11.41 6.27
CA HIS A 61 -2.42 -10.52 6.60
C HIS A 61 -2.58 -10.25 8.11
N ARG A 62 -1.45 -10.12 8.83
CA ARG A 62 -1.41 -9.92 10.29
C ARG A 62 -1.27 -8.47 10.75
N VAL A 63 -1.00 -7.55 9.82
CA VAL A 63 -0.83 -6.13 10.13
C VAL A 63 -2.21 -5.48 10.17
N ASP A 64 -2.80 -5.48 11.35
CA ASP A 64 -4.06 -4.83 11.67
C ASP A 64 -3.87 -3.69 12.67
N ARG A 65 -4.96 -3.04 13.08
CA ARG A 65 -4.94 -1.97 14.08
C ARG A 65 -4.26 -2.39 15.38
N ASP A 66 -4.63 -3.56 15.90
CA ASP A 66 -4.12 -4.05 17.19
C ASP A 66 -2.63 -4.34 17.09
N TRP A 67 -2.18 -4.85 15.94
CA TRP A 67 -0.78 -5.01 15.62
C TRP A 67 -0.03 -3.68 15.63
N VAL A 68 -0.55 -2.64 14.97
CA VAL A 68 0.09 -1.31 14.94
C VAL A 68 0.20 -0.75 16.36
N ILE A 69 -0.89 -0.77 17.14
CA ILE A 69 -0.91 -0.30 18.54
C ILE A 69 0.12 -1.06 19.37
N LYS A 70 0.19 -2.39 19.22
CA LYS A 70 1.12 -3.24 19.97
C LYS A 70 2.57 -2.98 19.58
N SER A 71 2.86 -2.80 18.28
CA SER A 71 4.21 -2.57 17.76
C SER A 71 4.86 -1.32 18.35
N LEU A 72 4.06 -0.29 18.66
CA LEU A 72 4.53 0.99 19.20
C LEU A 72 4.38 1.10 20.73
N SER A 73 3.77 0.11 21.39
CA SER A 73 3.40 0.18 22.81
C SER A 73 4.58 0.17 23.79
N ASN A 74 5.79 -0.19 23.34
CA ASN A 74 6.99 -0.15 24.19
C ASN A 74 7.47 1.27 24.48
N ASP A 75 7.27 2.18 23.53
CA ASP A 75 7.80 3.55 23.58
C ASP A 75 6.67 4.59 23.71
N LEU A 76 5.45 4.24 23.30
CA LEU A 76 4.31 5.13 23.23
C LEU A 76 3.10 4.63 24.04
N SER A 77 2.29 5.58 24.48
CA SER A 77 1.02 5.26 25.14
C SER A 77 0.02 4.65 24.16
N THR A 78 -0.51 3.47 24.46
CA THR A 78 -1.48 2.76 23.62
C THR A 78 -2.73 3.58 23.29
N SER A 79 -3.21 4.41 24.22
CA SER A 79 -4.37 5.29 23.98
C SER A 79 -4.04 6.42 23.01
N LYS A 80 -2.81 6.97 23.07
CA LYS A 80 -2.35 7.97 22.10
C LYS A 80 -2.19 7.37 20.71
N VAL A 81 -1.59 6.18 20.61
CA VAL A 81 -1.44 5.47 19.34
C VAL A 81 -2.81 5.15 18.74
N SER A 82 -3.73 4.60 19.53
CA SER A 82 -5.10 4.33 19.07
C SER A 82 -5.79 5.59 18.54
N ALA A 83 -5.73 6.71 19.27
CA ALA A 83 -6.34 7.95 18.83
C ALA A 83 -5.69 8.51 17.55
N THR A 84 -4.39 8.28 17.38
CA THR A 84 -3.64 8.67 16.17
C THR A 84 -4.02 7.80 14.97
N VAL A 85 -4.22 6.50 15.17
CA VAL A 85 -4.77 5.62 14.12
C VAL A 85 -6.15 6.11 13.69
N ASP A 86 -7.03 6.46 14.63
CA ASP A 86 -8.36 6.99 14.32
C ASP A 86 -8.30 8.29 13.51
N ASP A 87 -7.39 9.21 13.85
CA ASP A 87 -7.20 10.46 13.11
C ASP A 87 -6.69 10.21 11.68
N LEU A 88 -5.67 9.37 11.52
CA LEU A 88 -5.10 9.05 10.21
C LEU A 88 -6.08 8.29 9.31
N VAL A 89 -6.91 7.39 9.88
CA VAL A 89 -8.02 6.77 9.14
C VAL A 89 -9.06 7.81 8.75
N GLY A 90 -9.43 8.72 9.67
CA GLY A 90 -10.38 9.80 9.41
C GLY A 90 -9.93 10.78 8.32
N ARG A 91 -8.62 11.00 8.17
CA ARG A 91 -7.98 11.82 7.12
C ARG A 91 -7.69 11.05 5.84
N GLY A 92 -7.93 9.74 5.80
CA GLY A 92 -7.65 8.91 4.62
C GLY A 92 -6.16 8.63 4.37
N LEU A 93 -5.32 8.75 5.40
CA LEU A 93 -3.89 8.41 5.38
C LEU A 93 -3.62 6.95 5.76
N LEU A 94 -4.59 6.31 6.42
CA LEU A 94 -4.64 4.88 6.66
C LEU A 94 -5.97 4.33 6.18
N VAL A 95 -5.97 3.10 5.67
CA VAL A 95 -7.19 2.36 5.34
C VAL A 95 -7.24 1.05 6.09
N GLU A 96 -8.37 0.76 6.73
CA GLU A 96 -8.66 -0.54 7.34
C GLU A 96 -9.58 -1.31 6.40
N ALA A 97 -9.10 -2.43 5.86
CA ALA A 97 -9.81 -3.16 4.83
C ALA A 97 -9.74 -4.67 5.00
N ASN A 98 -10.80 -5.35 4.58
CA ASN A 98 -10.78 -6.80 4.44
C ASN A 98 -10.34 -7.15 3.01
N LEU A 99 -9.10 -7.60 2.85
CA LEU A 99 -8.52 -7.93 1.55
C LEU A 99 -8.78 -9.37 1.10
N HIS A 100 -9.53 -10.15 1.88
CA HIS A 100 -9.78 -11.56 1.57
C HIS A 100 -10.95 -11.74 0.60
N GLY A 101 -10.66 -12.36 -0.54
CA GLY A 101 -11.63 -12.73 -1.56
C GLY A 101 -12.41 -11.51 -2.08
N ASN A 102 -13.73 -11.67 -2.23
CA ASN A 102 -14.60 -10.62 -2.78
C ASN A 102 -14.87 -9.45 -1.81
N SER A 103 -14.26 -9.45 -0.62
CA SER A 103 -14.45 -8.39 0.39
C SER A 103 -13.60 -7.15 0.10
N ALA A 104 -12.61 -7.26 -0.80
CA ALA A 104 -11.68 -6.18 -1.12
C ALA A 104 -12.28 -5.05 -1.96
N MET A 105 -13.58 -5.11 -2.27
CA MET A 105 -14.22 -4.21 -3.24
C MET A 105 -14.14 -2.73 -2.87
N ASP A 106 -14.20 -2.40 -1.59
CA ASP A 106 -14.09 -1.02 -1.12
C ASP A 106 -12.68 -0.46 -1.41
N VAL A 107 -11.65 -1.30 -1.30
CA VAL A 107 -10.27 -0.91 -1.65
C VAL A 107 -10.10 -0.83 -3.15
N LEU A 108 -10.60 -1.83 -3.88
CA LEU A 108 -10.43 -1.90 -5.34
C LEU A 108 -11.13 -0.73 -6.05
N THR A 109 -12.29 -0.30 -5.56
CA THR A 109 -12.99 0.87 -6.12
C THR A 109 -12.47 2.19 -5.56
N GLY A 110 -12.06 2.21 -4.29
CA GLY A 110 -11.64 3.43 -3.60
C GLY A 110 -10.26 3.93 -3.96
N TYR A 111 -9.37 3.06 -4.48
CA TYR A 111 -7.96 3.40 -4.67
C TYR A 111 -7.40 2.93 -6.02
N ARG A 112 -6.38 3.66 -6.49
CA ARG A 112 -5.40 3.23 -7.49
C ARG A 112 -4.17 2.71 -6.78
N LEU A 113 -3.48 1.77 -7.43
CA LEU A 113 -2.13 1.38 -7.05
C LEU A 113 -1.12 2.07 -7.95
N ILE A 114 -0.25 2.89 -7.36
CA ILE A 114 0.79 3.62 -8.08
C ILE A 114 2.13 2.89 -7.92
N PRO A 115 2.70 2.33 -9.01
CA PRO A 115 3.97 1.62 -8.93
C PRO A 115 5.14 2.58 -8.73
N THR A 116 6.01 2.25 -7.78
CA THR A 116 7.28 2.98 -7.51
C THR A 116 8.50 2.19 -7.98
N ALA A 117 8.33 0.88 -8.19
CA ALA A 117 9.33 -0.06 -8.65
C ALA A 117 9.25 -0.30 -10.18
N VAL A 118 10.16 -1.14 -10.70
CA VAL A 118 10.16 -1.57 -12.10
C VAL A 118 9.87 -3.07 -12.22
N GLY A 119 9.32 -3.49 -13.35
CA GLY A 119 9.18 -4.90 -13.68
C GLY A 119 10.52 -5.50 -14.10
N ILE A 120 10.92 -6.59 -13.45
CA ILE A 120 12.16 -7.34 -13.75
C ILE A 120 11.90 -8.51 -14.72
N SER A 121 10.63 -8.96 -14.82
CA SER A 121 10.16 -10.15 -15.56
C SER A 121 10.17 -11.44 -14.72
N ASN A 122 9.87 -12.59 -15.33
CA ASN A 122 9.92 -13.89 -14.68
C ASN A 122 11.35 -14.47 -14.67
N ALA A 123 11.55 -15.49 -13.83
CA ALA A 123 12.79 -16.25 -13.75
C ALA A 123 12.53 -17.70 -14.21
N PRO A 124 13.52 -18.41 -14.80
CA PRO A 124 13.37 -19.83 -15.15
C PRO A 124 12.97 -20.72 -13.97
N GLU A 125 13.41 -20.37 -12.77
CA GLU A 125 13.15 -21.11 -11.53
C GLU A 125 11.69 -20.97 -11.05
N ASP A 126 11.05 -19.85 -11.37
CA ASP A 126 9.64 -19.60 -11.11
C ASP A 126 8.99 -18.82 -12.27
N PRO A 127 8.60 -19.52 -13.35
CA PRO A 127 8.08 -18.88 -14.56
C PRO A 127 6.67 -18.30 -14.37
N ASN A 128 5.99 -18.65 -13.27
CA ASN A 128 4.61 -18.26 -12.99
C ASN A 128 4.53 -16.92 -12.25
N LEU A 129 5.62 -16.50 -11.61
CA LEU A 129 5.71 -15.21 -10.94
C LEU A 129 6.35 -14.14 -11.85
N ARG A 130 5.87 -12.92 -11.67
CA ARG A 130 6.46 -11.71 -12.24
C ARG A 130 7.16 -10.96 -11.13
N TRP A 131 8.46 -10.77 -11.28
CA TRP A 131 9.25 -10.07 -10.29
C TRP A 131 9.18 -8.56 -10.50
N ILE A 132 8.94 -7.85 -9.42
CA ILE A 132 9.04 -6.40 -9.31
C ILE A 132 10.16 -6.04 -8.32
N GLY A 133 10.80 -4.91 -8.54
CA GLY A 133 11.88 -4.46 -7.66
C GLY A 133 12.59 -3.22 -8.18
N GLN A 134 13.80 -2.99 -7.69
CA GLN A 134 14.54 -1.77 -7.93
C GLN A 134 15.97 -2.09 -8.37
N HIS A 135 16.56 -1.21 -9.18
CA HIS A 135 17.96 -1.31 -9.61
C HIS A 135 18.35 -2.66 -10.27
N GLY A 136 17.39 -3.36 -10.88
CA GLY A 136 17.61 -4.66 -11.51
C GLY A 136 17.51 -5.86 -10.57
N GLU A 137 17.25 -5.64 -9.27
CA GLU A 137 17.04 -6.69 -8.28
C GLU A 137 15.54 -7.00 -8.16
N GLY A 138 15.18 -8.28 -8.29
CA GLY A 138 13.82 -8.76 -8.04
C GLY A 138 13.57 -8.89 -6.54
N MET A 139 12.65 -8.10 -6.00
CA MET A 139 12.37 -8.04 -4.56
C MET A 139 11.11 -8.82 -4.19
N LEU A 140 10.07 -8.77 -5.04
CA LEU A 140 8.82 -9.46 -4.82
C LEU A 140 8.33 -10.13 -6.10
N GLY A 141 8.10 -11.45 -6.03
CA GLY A 141 7.43 -12.20 -7.08
C GLY A 141 5.93 -12.18 -6.87
N ILE A 142 5.18 -11.59 -7.79
CA ILE A 142 3.71 -11.54 -7.73
C ILE A 142 3.08 -12.32 -8.90
N PRO A 143 1.89 -12.89 -8.74
CA PRO A 143 1.16 -13.53 -9.83
C PRO A 143 0.91 -12.61 -11.03
N GLN A 144 0.72 -13.21 -12.21
CA GLN A 144 0.54 -12.50 -13.48
C GLN A 144 -0.60 -11.46 -13.44
N LEU A 145 -1.77 -11.77 -12.84
CA LEU A 145 -2.90 -10.82 -12.83
C LEU A 145 -2.62 -9.67 -11.87
N SER A 146 -2.03 -9.93 -10.69
CA SER A 146 -1.55 -8.87 -9.80
C SER A 146 -0.54 -7.95 -10.49
N PHE A 147 0.39 -8.51 -11.27
CA PHE A 147 1.36 -7.73 -12.02
C PHE A 147 0.72 -6.79 -13.04
N LEU A 148 -0.37 -7.22 -13.70
CA LEU A 148 -1.11 -6.35 -14.61
C LEU A 148 -1.73 -5.16 -13.86
N ILE A 149 -2.37 -5.40 -12.72
CA ILE A 149 -2.97 -4.30 -11.95
C ILE A 149 -1.90 -3.37 -11.39
N TRP A 150 -0.84 -3.88 -10.79
CA TRP A 150 0.31 -3.10 -10.34
C TRP A 150 0.93 -2.25 -11.47
N SER A 151 1.05 -2.80 -12.67
CA SER A 151 1.66 -2.12 -13.81
C SER A 151 0.78 -1.04 -14.45
N PHE A 152 -0.54 -1.12 -14.31
CA PHE A 152 -1.47 -0.32 -15.12
C PHE A 152 -2.53 0.44 -14.33
N SER A 153 -2.74 0.17 -13.04
CA SER A 153 -3.80 0.81 -12.25
C SER A 153 -3.66 2.33 -12.16
N TYR A 154 -2.46 2.89 -12.29
CA TYR A 154 -2.27 4.35 -12.34
C TYR A 154 -2.89 5.02 -13.58
N ARG A 155 -3.30 4.24 -14.59
CA ARG A 155 -3.91 4.74 -15.85
C ARG A 155 -5.44 4.71 -15.83
N THR A 156 -6.03 4.13 -14.80
CA THR A 156 -7.48 3.99 -14.62
C THR A 156 -7.93 4.81 -13.42
N ALA A 157 -9.24 5.01 -13.25
CA ALA A 157 -9.76 5.76 -12.11
C ALA A 157 -9.60 4.99 -10.78
N SER A 158 -9.67 3.66 -10.83
CA SER A 158 -9.47 2.77 -9.68
C SER A 158 -8.75 1.47 -10.08
N MET A 159 -8.31 0.67 -9.11
CA MET A 159 -7.85 -0.70 -9.34
C MET A 159 -8.95 -1.56 -9.96
N TRP A 160 -10.21 -1.37 -9.54
CA TRP A 160 -11.35 -2.11 -10.06
C TRP A 160 -11.57 -1.84 -11.55
N ASP A 161 -11.47 -0.59 -11.99
CA ASP A 161 -11.58 -0.25 -13.42
C ASP A 161 -10.45 -0.89 -14.24
N CYS A 162 -9.27 -1.03 -13.65
CA CYS A 162 -8.17 -1.78 -14.26
C CYS A 162 -8.49 -3.28 -14.38
N CYS A 163 -9.06 -3.89 -13.32
CA CYS A 163 -9.54 -5.27 -13.35
C CYS A 163 -10.59 -5.47 -14.45
N ALA A 164 -11.57 -4.57 -14.54
CA ALA A 164 -12.62 -4.63 -15.56
C ALA A 164 -12.05 -4.49 -16.97
N MET A 165 -11.16 -3.53 -17.20
CA MET A 165 -10.48 -3.32 -18.48
C MET A 165 -9.75 -4.58 -18.97
N PHE A 166 -9.06 -5.31 -18.09
CA PHE A 166 -8.39 -6.55 -18.48
C PHE A 166 -9.36 -7.72 -18.69
N ALA A 167 -10.41 -7.82 -17.87
CA ALA A 167 -11.43 -8.87 -18.00
C ALA A 167 -12.23 -8.77 -19.30
N GLU A 168 -12.36 -7.57 -19.88
CA GLU A 168 -12.99 -7.37 -21.20
C GLU A 168 -12.20 -8.01 -22.36
N ASN A 169 -10.92 -8.34 -22.15
CA ASN A 169 -10.08 -9.02 -23.13
C ASN A 169 -9.64 -10.40 -22.61
N PRO A 170 -10.54 -11.41 -22.64
CA PRO A 170 -10.33 -12.70 -21.98
C PRO A 170 -9.11 -13.47 -22.52
N ASP A 171 -8.73 -13.28 -23.78
CA ASP A 171 -7.54 -13.91 -24.37
C ASP A 171 -6.23 -13.42 -23.69
N SER A 172 -6.25 -12.22 -23.10
CA SER A 172 -5.07 -11.62 -22.44
C SER A 172 -4.87 -12.07 -20.99
N VAL A 173 -5.90 -12.66 -20.38
CA VAL A 173 -5.93 -13.07 -18.96
C VAL A 173 -6.43 -14.50 -18.76
N ASP A 174 -6.37 -15.33 -19.81
CA ASP A 174 -6.81 -16.74 -19.79
C ASP A 174 -8.24 -16.93 -19.24
N GLY A 175 -9.14 -16.03 -19.64
CA GLY A 175 -10.55 -16.05 -19.24
C GLY A 175 -10.83 -15.61 -17.80
N ALA A 176 -9.85 -15.09 -17.06
CA ALA A 176 -10.05 -14.56 -15.70
C ALA A 176 -11.09 -13.43 -15.68
N THR A 177 -12.00 -13.47 -14.71
CA THR A 177 -12.98 -12.40 -14.48
C THR A 177 -12.36 -11.21 -13.74
N ALA A 178 -13.03 -10.06 -13.74
CA ALA A 178 -12.58 -8.90 -12.96
C ALA A 178 -12.49 -9.23 -11.45
N GLN A 179 -13.35 -10.11 -10.96
CA GLN A 179 -13.34 -10.59 -9.58
C GLN A 179 -12.11 -11.46 -9.30
N ASP A 180 -11.74 -12.36 -10.22
CA ASP A 180 -10.54 -13.19 -10.06
C ASP A 180 -9.26 -12.34 -10.03
N ILE A 181 -9.19 -11.35 -10.94
CA ILE A 181 -8.09 -10.39 -10.99
C ILE A 181 -8.04 -9.55 -9.71
N GLY A 182 -9.19 -9.03 -9.28
CA GLY A 182 -9.34 -8.24 -8.06
C GLY A 182 -8.94 -9.00 -6.79
N ALA A 183 -9.35 -10.26 -6.66
CA ALA A 183 -8.95 -11.11 -5.54
C ALA A 183 -7.44 -11.36 -5.51
N GLN A 184 -6.80 -11.57 -6.67
CA GLN A 184 -5.37 -11.83 -6.75
C GLN A 184 -4.54 -10.59 -6.38
N ILE A 185 -4.92 -9.40 -6.87
CA ILE A 185 -4.21 -8.16 -6.48
C ILE A 185 -4.46 -7.82 -5.01
N ALA A 186 -5.67 -8.03 -4.47
CA ALA A 186 -5.96 -7.79 -3.06
C ALA A 186 -5.07 -8.63 -2.13
N ASP A 187 -4.77 -9.87 -2.51
CA ASP A 187 -3.85 -10.74 -1.77
C ASP A 187 -2.39 -10.28 -1.85
N SER A 188 -1.97 -9.74 -3.00
CA SER A 188 -0.59 -9.25 -3.20
C SER A 188 -0.35 -7.84 -2.64
N LEU A 189 -1.42 -7.04 -2.49
CA LEU A 189 -1.35 -5.63 -2.15
C LEU A 189 -0.60 -5.34 -0.84
N PRO A 190 -0.84 -6.07 0.27
CA PRO A 190 -0.10 -5.86 1.52
C PRO A 190 1.43 -5.92 1.35
N SER A 191 1.93 -6.95 0.66
CA SER A 191 3.37 -7.10 0.43
C SER A 191 3.93 -6.05 -0.53
N ILE A 192 3.17 -5.65 -1.55
CA ILE A 192 3.58 -4.56 -2.47
C ILE A 192 3.78 -3.25 -1.70
N VAL A 193 2.81 -2.92 -0.83
CA VAL A 193 2.84 -1.69 -0.03
C VAL A 193 3.94 -1.76 1.01
N SER A 194 4.04 -2.86 1.76
CA SER A 194 5.06 -3.08 2.80
C SER A 194 6.49 -2.91 2.29
N MET A 195 6.76 -3.42 1.08
CA MET A 195 8.08 -3.33 0.45
C MET A 195 8.30 -2.01 -0.32
N GLU A 196 7.38 -1.06 -0.22
CA GLU A 196 7.40 0.22 -0.94
C GLU A 196 7.54 0.08 -2.46
N LEU A 197 7.00 -1.01 -3.03
CA LEU A 197 7.02 -1.29 -4.48
C LEU A 197 5.79 -0.70 -5.20
N GLY A 198 4.85 -0.17 -4.42
CA GLY A 198 3.80 0.73 -4.86
C GLY A 198 3.12 1.36 -3.64
N TYR A 199 2.30 2.38 -3.86
CA TYR A 199 1.46 2.99 -2.83
C TYR A 199 0.03 3.15 -3.29
N LEU A 200 -0.89 3.20 -2.33
CA LEU A 200 -2.30 3.47 -2.59
C LEU A 200 -2.51 4.97 -2.78
N GLU A 201 -3.25 5.33 -3.82
CA GLU A 201 -3.72 6.68 -4.06
C GLU A 201 -5.24 6.67 -4.16
N PRO A 202 -5.97 7.58 -3.49
CA PRO A 202 -7.42 7.66 -3.63
C PRO A 202 -7.83 7.79 -5.11
N SER A 203 -8.88 7.07 -5.48
CA SER A 203 -9.50 7.19 -6.81
C SER A 203 -10.07 8.60 -7.01
N ASP A 204 -9.93 9.11 -8.24
CA ASP A 204 -10.58 10.36 -8.62
C ASP A 204 -12.09 10.08 -8.74
N GLN A 205 -12.92 10.69 -7.88
CA GLN A 205 -14.38 10.61 -7.99
C GLN A 205 -14.93 11.38 -9.19
#